data_AF-A0A4U6PEE6-F1
#
_entry.id   AF-A0A4U6PEE6-F1
#
_cell.length_a   1.000
_cell.length_b   1.000
_cell.length_c   1.000
_cell.angle_alpha   90.00
_cell.angle_beta   90.00
_cell.angle_gamma   90.00
#
_symmetry.space_group_name_H-M   'P 1'
#
loop_
_entity.id
_entity.type
_entity.pdbx_description
1 polymer ?
#
loop_
_entity_poly.entity_id
_entity_poly.type
_entity_poly.pdbx_seq_one_letter_code
_entity_poly.pdbx_strand_id
1 'polypeptide(L)' 'MSQFLQTLRRMAHLMVGQPDYDAYLRHMRDHHPGHAPMDRTAFFRNRQEARYGGKNGGKCC' A
#
# COMPACT_ATOMS: atom_id res chain seq x y z
N MET A 1 -15.94 6.78 20.01
CA MET A 1 -14.49 7.00 20.19
C MET A 1 -13.60 6.63 18.99
N SER A 2 -14.04 5.81 18.01
CA SER A 2 -13.13 5.27 16.97
C SER A 2 -12.94 6.16 15.72
N GLN A 3 -13.86 7.06 15.42
CA GLN A 3 -13.87 7.81 14.15
C GLN A 3 -12.73 8.83 14.05
N PHE A 4 -12.31 9.41 15.17
CA PHE A 4 -11.20 10.38 15.20
C PHE A 4 -9.84 9.72 14.88
N LEU A 5 -9.60 8.53 15.43
CA LEU A 5 -8.39 7.74 15.14
C LEU A 5 -8.35 7.29 13.68
N GLN A 6 -9.51 6.95 13.09
CA GLN A 6 -9.61 6.60 11.67
C GLN A 6 -9.27 7.81 10.77
N THR A 7 -9.75 8.99 11.12
CA THR A 7 -9.45 10.24 10.38
C THR A 7 -7.98 10.61 10.51
N LEU A 8 -7.41 10.58 11.72
CA LEU A 8 -5.98 10.83 11.94
C LEU A 8 -5.09 9.84 11.19
N ARG A 9 -5.44 8.55 11.19
CA ARG A 9 -4.73 7.53 10.41
C ARG A 9 -4.81 7.81 8.91
N ARG A 10 -5.97 8.21 8.39
CA ARG A 10 -6.13 8.60 6.98
C ARG A 10 -5.28 9.82 6.63
N MET A 11 -5.22 10.84 7.49
CA MET A 11 -4.37 12.02 7.29
C MET A 11 -2.88 11.68 7.33
N ALA A 12 -2.46 10.83 8.28
CA ALA A 12 -1.08 10.36 8.36
C ALA A 12 -0.66 9.54 7.13
N HIS A 13 -1.53 8.67 6.62
CA HIS A 13 -1.26 7.94 5.36
C HIS A 13 -1.10 8.86 4.16
N LEU A 14 -1.90 9.93 4.09
CA LEU A 14 -1.78 10.92 3.01
C LEU A 14 -0.47 11.70 3.12
N MET A 15 -0.04 12.10 4.32
CA MET A 15 1.22 12.83 4.52
C MET A 15 2.46 12.00 4.22
N VAL A 16 2.47 10.73 4.63
CA VAL A 16 3.66 9.86 4.48
C VAL A 16 3.75 9.28 3.06
N GLY A 17 2.65 9.30 2.29
CA GLY A 17 2.57 8.65 0.98
C GLY A 17 2.74 7.13 1.05
N GLN A 18 2.69 6.56 2.26
CA GLN A 18 2.95 5.16 2.53
C GLN A 18 1.62 4.47 2.87
N PRO A 19 1.13 3.60 1.97
CA PRO A 19 -0.04 2.79 2.27
C PRO A 19 0.31 1.74 3.33
N ASP A 20 -0.46 1.70 4.40
CA ASP A 20 -0.38 0.63 5.38
C ASP A 20 -0.87 -0.69 4.79
N TYR A 21 -0.40 -1.80 5.36
CA TYR A 21 -0.83 -3.13 4.93
C TYR A 21 -2.34 -3.36 5.19
N ASP A 22 -2.89 -2.88 6.30
CA ASP A 22 -4.34 -3.00 6.56
C ASP A 22 -5.18 -2.18 5.56
N ALA A 23 -4.68 -1.01 5.17
CA ALA A 23 -5.34 -0.17 4.18
C ALA A 23 -5.32 -0.84 2.80
N TYR A 24 -4.20 -1.50 2.46
CA TYR A 24 -4.09 -2.34 1.27
C TYR A 24 -5.06 -3.53 1.31
N LEU A 25 -5.15 -4.25 2.43
CA LEU A 25 -6.08 -5.37 2.58
C LEU A 25 -7.53 -4.92 2.46
N ARG A 26 -7.90 -3.79 3.07
CA ARG A 26 -9.25 -3.24 2.95
C ARG A 26 -9.55 -2.84 1.50
N HIS A 27 -8.62 -2.18 0.84
CA HIS A 27 -8.75 -1.84 -0.58
C HIS A 27 -8.88 -3.08 -1.47
N MET A 28 -8.05 -4.12 -1.26
CA MET A 28 -8.15 -5.37 -2.00
C MET A 28 -9.50 -6.06 -1.77
N ARG A 29 -10.02 -6.05 -0.54
CA ARG A 29 -11.34 -6.62 -0.25
C ARG A 29 -12.48 -5.83 -0.90
N ASP A 30 -12.39 -4.51 -0.89
CA ASP A 30 -13.45 -3.62 -1.39
C ASP A 30 -13.46 -3.53 -2.94
N HIS A 31 -12.28 -3.54 -3.58
CA HIS A 31 -12.14 -3.32 -5.03
C HIS A 31 -11.72 -4.56 -5.83
N HIS A 32 -11.11 -5.56 -5.18
CA HIS A 32 -10.60 -6.76 -5.82
C HIS A 32 -11.02 -8.05 -5.09
N PRO A 33 -12.33 -8.29 -4.87
CA PRO A 33 -12.81 -9.42 -4.06
C PRO A 33 -12.45 -10.81 -4.63
N GLY A 34 -12.07 -10.89 -5.91
CA GLY A 34 -11.63 -12.13 -6.57
C GLY A 34 -10.11 -12.35 -6.58
N HIS A 35 -9.31 -11.43 -6.05
CA HIS A 35 -7.85 -11.55 -6.03
C HIS A 35 -7.34 -11.72 -4.60
N ALA A 36 -6.51 -12.74 -4.38
CA ALA A 36 -5.83 -12.91 -3.11
C ALA A 36 -4.85 -11.75 -2.88
N PRO A 37 -4.97 -11.01 -1.76
CA PRO A 37 -4.01 -9.97 -1.42
C PRO A 37 -2.61 -10.56 -1.22
N MET A 38 -1.59 -9.78 -1.57
CA MET A 38 -0.20 -10.13 -1.34
C MET A 38 0.08 -10.26 0.16
N ASP A 39 0.98 -11.17 0.54
CA ASP A 39 1.49 -11.26 1.91
C ASP A 39 2.19 -9.95 2.33
N ARG A 40 2.22 -9.67 3.63
CA ARG A 40 2.86 -8.48 4.20
C ARG A 40 4.30 -8.30 3.72
N THR A 41 5.06 -9.39 3.61
CA THR A 41 6.45 -9.37 3.15
C THR A 41 6.54 -8.99 1.68
N ALA A 42 5.66 -9.56 0.86
CA ALA A 42 5.57 -9.26 -0.57
C ALA A 42 5.12 -7.81 -0.81
N PHE A 43 4.18 -7.30 -0.02
CA PHE A 43 3.75 -5.90 -0.07
C PHE A 43 4.91 -4.96 0.29
N PHE A 44 5.64 -5.24 1.38
CA PHE A 44 6.77 -4.41 1.79
C PHE A 44 7.89 -4.43 0.74
N ARG A 45 8.20 -5.59 0.16
CA ARG A 45 9.15 -5.69 -0.95
C ARG A 45 8.67 -4.94 -2.19
N ASN A 46 7.41 -5.05 -2.58
CA ASN A 46 6.85 -4.31 -3.70
C ASN A 46 6.94 -2.78 -3.50
N ARG A 47 6.68 -2.28 -2.28
CA ARG A 47 6.84 -0.86 -1.95
C ARG A 47 8.30 -0.42 -1.91
N GLN A 48 9.19 -1.25 -1.39
CA GLN A 48 10.63 -1.00 -1.46
C GLN A 48 11.13 -1.01 -2.91
N GLU A 49 10.69 -1.94 -3.75
CA GLU A 49 11.02 -1.97 -5.18
C GLU A 49 10.45 -0.72 -5.89
N ALA A 50 9.23 -0.30 -5.60
CA ALA A 50 8.66 0.92 -6.18
C ALA A 50 9.41 2.21 -5.77
N ARG A 51 9.97 2.26 -4.55
CA ARG A 51 10.64 3.44 -3.99
C ARG A 51 12.16 3.46 -4.19
N TYR A 52 12.80 2.31 -4.14
CA TYR A 52 14.26 2.12 -4.18
C TYR A 52 14.71 1.16 -5.28
N GLY A 53 13.85 0.28 -5.75
CA GLY A 53 14.13 -0.62 -6.87
C GLY A 53 14.03 0.13 -8.18
N GLY A 54 14.99 1.02 -8.45
CA GLY A 54 15.14 1.81 -9.65
C GLY A 54 15.05 0.98 -10.95
N LYS A 55 13.84 0.59 -11.33
CA LYS A 55 13.46 -0.02 -12.61
C LYS A 55 12.87 1.03 -13.56
N ASN A 56 13.32 2.28 -13.39
CA ASN A 56 13.80 3.08 -14.52
C ASN A 56 15.27 2.74 -14.89
N GLY A 57 15.82 1.63 -14.36
CA GLY A 57 17.07 1.00 -14.80
C GLY A 57 16.85 -0.21 -15.71
N GLY A 58 15.74 -0.26 -16.44
CA GLY A 58 15.44 -1.31 -17.40
C GLY A 58 14.65 -0.73 -18.57
N LYS A 59 15.36 -0.28 -19.59
CA LYS A 59 14.78 0.08 -20.89
C LYS A 59 13.89 -1.05 -21.41
N CYS A 60 12.68 -0.69 -21.79
CA CYS A 60 11.93 -1.22 -22.91
C CYS A 60 10.81 -0.19 -23.11
N CYS A 61 11.03 0.90 -23.85
CA CYS A 61 11.47 0.99 -25.25
C CYS A 61 12.60 2.02 -25.47
#